data_AF-A0A2Z5YUN6-F1
#
_entry.id   AF-A0A2Z5YUN6-F1
#
_cell.length_a   1.000
_cell.length_b   1.000
_cell.length_c   1.000
_cell.angle_alpha   90.00
_cell.angle_beta   90.00
_cell.angle_gamma   90.00
#
_symmetry.space_group_name_H-M   'P 1'
#
loop_
_entity.id
_entity.type
_entity.pdbx_description
1 polymer ?
#
loop_
_entity_poly.entity_id
_entity_poly.type
_entity_poly.pdbx_seq_one_letter_code
_entity_poly.pdbx_strand_id
1 'polypeptide(L)' 'MIASGRQSPHVHYMTERPKTFHKPAYWSDSPPPQPGPPKQAEGEGEELSPTRYGDWVKNGIAIDF' A
#
# COMPACT_ATOMS: atom_id res chain seq x y z
N MET A 1 37.76 34.68 26.82
CA MET A 1 37.51 33.31 26.36
C MET A 1 36.10 32.94 26.77
N ILE A 2 35.16 32.83 25.82
CA ILE A 2 33.80 32.35 26.10
C ILE A 2 33.53 31.23 25.09
N ALA A 3 33.61 29.98 25.56
CA ALA A 3 33.38 28.82 24.73
C ALA A 3 31.87 28.71 24.43
N SER A 4 31.53 28.78 23.15
CA SER A 4 30.19 28.58 22.61
C SER A 4 29.67 27.19 22.98
N GLY A 5 28.61 27.11 23.78
CA GLY A 5 27.91 25.86 24.07
C GLY A 5 27.32 25.28 22.79
N ARG A 6 27.73 24.06 22.42
CA ARG A 6 27.03 23.27 21.39
C ARG A 6 25.66 22.91 21.95
N GLN A 7 24.59 23.26 21.24
CA GLN A 7 23.26 22.72 21.52
C GLN A 7 23.31 21.20 21.39
N SER A 8 22.85 20.49 22.42
CA SER A 8 22.75 19.03 22.40
C SER A 8 21.82 18.60 21.27
N PRO A 9 22.20 17.61 20.44
CA PRO A 9 21.33 17.13 19.38
C PRO A 9 20.07 16.52 20.04
N HIS A 10 18.89 17.08 19.75
CA HIS A 10 17.60 16.46 20.05
C HIS A 10 17.40 15.24 19.13
N VAL A 11 18.20 14.20 19.32
CA VAL A 11 18.18 12.98 18.48
C VAL A 11 17.64 11.75 19.19
N HIS A 12 17.35 11.84 20.49
CA HIS A 12 16.91 10.69 21.28
C HIS A 12 15.49 10.21 20.95
N TYR A 13 14.66 11.07 20.35
CA TYR A 13 13.23 10.80 20.14
C TYR A 13 12.85 10.53 18.67
N MET A 14 13.80 10.52 17.73
CA MET A 14 13.49 10.29 16.30
C MET A 14 13.51 8.82 15.88
N THR A 15 14.04 7.92 16.73
CA THR A 15 14.13 6.48 16.45
C THR A 15 13.07 5.66 17.17
N GLU A 16 12.31 6.25 18.08
CA GLU A 16 11.34 5.54 18.91
C GLU A 16 9.91 5.82 18.45
N ARG A 17 9.13 4.74 18.25
CA ARG A 17 7.71 4.86 17.95
C ARG A 17 6.98 5.41 19.19
N PRO A 18 6.07 6.38 19.04
CA PRO A 18 5.19 6.81 20.12
C PRO A 18 4.47 5.62 20.75
N LYS A 19 4.41 5.57 22.09
CA LYS A 19 3.77 4.49 22.85
C LYS A 19 2.28 4.33 22.51
N THR A 20 1.64 5.39 22.06
CA THR A 20 0.20 5.44 21.82
C THR A 20 -0.08 5.97 20.43
N PHE A 21 -1.03 5.34 19.76
CA PHE A 21 -1.58 5.78 18.50
C PHE A 21 -3.05 6.16 18.73
N HIS A 22 -3.40 7.41 18.40
CA HIS A 22 -4.78 7.89 18.47
C HIS A 22 -5.41 7.82 17.08
N LYS A 23 -6.41 6.96 16.94
CA LYS A 23 -7.22 6.83 15.72
C LYS A 23 -8.01 8.14 15.48
N PRO A 24 -7.99 8.72 14.27
CA PRO A 24 -8.81 9.88 13.95
C PRO A 24 -10.31 9.61 14.10
N ALA A 25 -11.07 10.63 14.50
CA ALA A 25 -12.51 10.49 14.77
C ALA A 25 -13.35 10.07 13.55
N TYR A 26 -12.90 10.37 12.33
CA TYR A 26 -13.60 10.02 11.09
C TYR A 26 -13.34 8.57 10.63
N TRP A 27 -12.50 7.83 11.34
CA TRP A 27 -12.04 6.53 10.90
C TRP A 27 -12.94 5.45 11.51
N SER A 28 -13.56 4.61 10.65
CA SER A 28 -14.47 3.54 11.10
C SER A 28 -13.75 2.20 11.17
N ASP A 29 -14.16 1.33 12.09
CA ASP A 29 -13.78 -0.11 12.14
C ASP A 29 -14.84 -1.01 11.51
N SER A 30 -15.91 -0.42 10.97
CA SER A 30 -16.94 -1.19 10.27
C SER A 30 -16.33 -1.96 9.11
N PRO A 31 -16.76 -3.22 8.88
CA PRO A 31 -16.31 -3.97 7.71
C PRO A 31 -16.70 -3.22 6.43
N PRO A 32 -15.93 -3.40 5.34
CA PRO A 32 -16.32 -2.88 4.04
C PRO A 32 -17.67 -3.45 3.61
N PRO A 33 -18.41 -2.77 2.72
CA PRO A 33 -19.62 -3.31 2.14
C PRO A 33 -19.33 -4.64 1.43
N GLN A 34 -20.36 -5.50 1.34
CA GLN A 34 -20.22 -6.75 0.60
C GLN A 34 -19.88 -6.46 -0.87
N PRO A 35 -18.98 -7.24 -1.48
CA PRO A 35 -18.69 -7.10 -2.90
C PRO A 35 -19.96 -7.36 -3.71
N GLY A 36 -20.11 -6.62 -4.81
CA GLY A 36 -21.14 -6.91 -5.79
C GLY A 36 -20.92 -8.27 -6.46
N PRO A 37 -21.92 -8.79 -7.20
CA PRO A 37 -21.75 -9.99 -7.99
C PRO A 37 -20.58 -9.82 -8.99
N PRO A 38 -19.83 -10.89 -9.28
CA PRO A 38 -18.82 -10.83 -10.33
C PRO A 38 -19.49 -10.46 -11.65
N LYS A 39 -18.89 -9.55 -12.41
CA LYS A 39 -19.27 -9.34 -13.80
C LYS A 39 -19.01 -10.66 -14.55
N GLN A 40 -19.97 -11.08 -15.37
CA GLN A 40 -19.74 -12.17 -16.31
C GLN A 40 -18.62 -11.72 -17.25
N ALA A 41 -17.64 -12.58 -17.50
CA ALA A 41 -16.65 -12.30 -18.53
C ALA A 41 -17.41 -12.15 -19.86
N GLU A 42 -17.37 -10.96 -20.43
CA GLU A 42 -18.06 -10.63 -21.67
C GLU A 42 -17.30 -11.29 -22.83
N GLY A 43 -17.69 -12.53 -23.13
CA GLY A 43 -17.27 -13.24 -24.34
C GLY A 43 -16.09 -14.20 -24.13
N GLU A 44 -16.01 -15.18 -25.03
CA GLU A 44 -14.96 -16.20 -25.11
C GLU A 44 -13.61 -15.62 -25.61
N GLY A 45 -13.21 -14.50 -25.03
CA GLY A 45 -11.91 -13.88 -25.25
C GLY A 45 -11.50 -13.26 -23.94
N GLU A 46 -10.29 -13.60 -23.48
CA GLU A 46 -9.68 -13.00 -22.30
C GLU A 46 -9.68 -11.48 -22.48
N GLU A 47 -10.66 -10.81 -21.88
CA GLU A 47 -10.72 -9.36 -21.94
C GLU A 47 -9.49 -8.84 -21.20
N LEU A 48 -8.62 -8.17 -21.95
CA LEU A 48 -7.39 -7.61 -21.44
C LEU A 48 -7.74 -6.52 -20.42
N SER A 49 -7.83 -6.90 -19.14
CA SER A 49 -7.96 -5.91 -18.08
C SER A 49 -6.63 -5.17 -17.93
N PRO A 50 -6.65 -3.90 -17.52
CA PRO A 50 -5.41 -3.15 -17.26
C PRO A 50 -4.51 -3.77 -16.19
N THR A 51 -5.07 -4.64 -15.36
CA THR A 51 -4.39 -5.45 -14.36
C THR A 51 -3.91 -6.81 -14.85
N ARG A 52 -4.19 -7.17 -16.11
CA ARG A 52 -3.84 -8.44 -16.76
C ARG A 52 -2.91 -8.22 -17.96
N TYR A 53 -2.21 -7.08 -18.01
CA TYR A 53 -1.09 -6.84 -18.92
C TYR A 53 0.21 -7.33 -18.28
N GLY A 54 0.43 -8.65 -18.27
CA GLY A 54 1.64 -9.26 -17.69
C GLY A 54 1.65 -10.78 -17.79
N ASP A 55 0.47 -11.39 -17.90
CA ASP A 55 0.32 -12.84 -18.03
C ASP A 55 0.28 -13.26 -19.52
N TRP A 56 1.36 -13.03 -20.28
CA TRP A 56 1.40 -13.44 -21.69
C TRP A 56 1.93 -14.87 -21.77
N VAL A 57 1.25 -15.76 -22.51
CA VAL A 57 1.70 -17.16 -22.69
C VAL A 57 2.18 -17.38 -24.12
N LYS A 58 3.44 -17.84 -24.27
CA LYS A 58 3.99 -18.28 -25.55
C LYS A 58 4.58 -19.67 -25.40
N ASN A 59 4.13 -20.61 -26.24
CA ASN A 59 4.58 -22.01 -26.21
C ASN A 59 4.42 -22.67 -24.82
N GLY A 60 3.38 -22.30 -24.06
CA GLY A 60 3.14 -22.82 -22.71
C GLY A 60 4.04 -22.20 -21.62
N ILE A 61 4.80 -21.17 -21.94
CA ILE A 61 5.67 -20.46 -20.98
C ILE A 61 5.08 -19.08 -20.71
N ALA A 62 4.99 -18.72 -19.43
CA ALA A 62 4.59 -17.38 -19.00
C ALA A 62 5.73 -16.37 -19.25
N ILE A 63 5.38 -15.24 -19.85
CA ILE A 63 6.28 -14.13 -20.20
C ILE A 63 5.72 -12.86 -19.55
N ASP A 64 6.55 -12.18 -18.74
CA ASP A 64 6.28 -10.88 -18.10
C ASP A 64 7.53 -9.97 -18.21
N PHE A 65 7.36 -8.64 -18.22
CA PHE A 65 8.43 -7.63 -18.39
C PHE A 65 8.71 -6.82 -17.12
#